data_AF-A0A3D2SAL3-F1
#
_entry.id   AF-A0A3D2SAL3-F1
#
_cell.length_a   1.000
_cell.length_b   1.000
_cell.length_c   1.000
_cell.angle_alpha   90.00
_cell.angle_beta   90.00
_cell.angle_gamma   90.00
#
_symmetry.space_group_name_H-M   'P 1'
#
loop_
_entity.id
_entity.type
_entity.pdbx_description
1 polymer ?
#
loop_
_entity_poly.entity_id
_entity_poly.type
_entity_poly.pdbx_seq_one_letter_code
_entity_poly.pdbx_strand_id
1 'polypeptide(L)' 'HDLLLPSVKSTMMVERKDWRMEVPCYLIGGHQVWGATAIILSELEALLEKMDE' A
#
# COMPACT_ATOMS: atom_id res chain seq x y z
N HIS A 1 -11.12 -1.66 10.57
CA HIS A 1 -10.32 -2.50 9.67
C HIS A 1 -8.92 -1.90 9.55
N ASP A 2 -7.84 -2.64 9.82
CA ASP A 2 -6.47 -2.10 9.85
C ASP A 2 -6.05 -1.42 8.54
N LEU A 3 -6.60 -1.87 7.42
CA LEU A 3 -6.33 -1.34 6.08
C LEU A 3 -6.84 0.10 5.88
N LEU A 4 -7.82 0.55 6.67
CA LEU A 4 -8.40 1.90 6.60
C LEU A 4 -7.64 2.92 7.45
N LEU A 5 -6.64 2.49 8.22
CA LEU A 5 -5.86 3.40 9.05
C LEU A 5 -4.92 4.23 8.16
N PRO A 6 -4.91 5.56 8.27
CA PRO A 6 -4.00 6.40 7.48
C PRO A 6 -2.51 6.03 7.69
N SER A 7 -2.18 5.47 8.86
CA SER A 7 -0.84 5.00 9.21
C SER A 7 -0.32 3.83 8.36
N VAL A 8 -1.20 3.12 7.64
CA VAL A 8 -0.76 2.04 6.74
C VAL A 8 -0.28 2.55 5.39
N LYS A 9 -0.49 3.83 5.05
CA LYS A 9 -0.01 4.42 3.80
C LYS A 9 1.43 4.90 3.97
N SER A 10 2.31 4.45 3.07
CA SER A 10 3.72 4.84 3.08
C SER A 10 4.27 4.93 1.66
N THR A 11 5.50 5.40 1.55
CA THR A 11 6.33 5.20 0.37
C THR A 11 7.52 4.30 0.69
N MET A 12 8.11 3.70 -0.33
CA MET A 12 9.39 3.02 -0.24
C MET A 12 10.26 3.31 -1.46
N MET A 13 11.57 3.23 -1.28
CA MET A 13 12.52 3.39 -2.37
C MET A 13 12.77 2.03 -3.04
N VAL A 14 12.49 1.94 -4.33
CA VAL A 14 12.82 0.78 -5.15
C VAL A 14 14.04 1.12 -5.98
N GLU A 15 15.05 0.26 -5.89
CA GLU A 15 16.29 0.38 -6.66
C GLU A 15 16.44 -0.84 -7.60
N ARG A 16 16.70 -0.53 -8.86
CA ARG A 16 17.10 -1.45 -9.92
C ARG A 16 18.38 -0.91 -10.56
N LYS A 17 19.07 -1.75 -11.33
CA LYS A 17 20.41 -1.49 -11.88
C LYS A 17 20.65 -0.05 -12.37
N ASP A 18 19.70 0.51 -13.12
CA ASP A 18 19.81 1.86 -13.70
C ASP A 18 18.63 2.76 -13.31
N TRP A 19 17.92 2.43 -12.22
CA TRP A 19 16.67 3.08 -11.89
C TRP A 19 16.36 3.07 -10.40
N ARG A 20 16.11 4.25 -9.85
CA ARG A 20 15.70 4.43 -8.46
C ARG A 20 14.46 5.29 -8.42
N MET A 21 13.40 4.81 -7.80
CA MET A 21 12.13 5.52 -7.70
C MET A 21 11.49 5.32 -6.33
N GLU A 22 10.84 6.37 -5.83
CA GLU A 22 9.92 6.27 -4.72
C GLU A 22 8.57 5.74 -5.22
N VAL A 23 8.10 4.64 -4.64
CA VAL A 23 6.81 4.02 -4.97
C VAL A 23 5.87 4.06 -3.77
N PRO A 24 4.55 4.17 -3.98
CA PRO A 24 3.58 3.97 -2.93
C PRO A 24 3.60 2.51 -2.45
N CYS A 25 3.43 2.33 -1.14
CA CYS A 25 3.32 1.01 -0.52
C CYS A 25 2.41 1.05 0.72
N TYR A 26 2.05 -0.14 1.19
CA TYR A 26 1.37 -0.31 2.47
C TYR A 26 2.36 -0.76 3.53
N LEU A 27 2.27 -0.20 4.73
CA LEU A 27 2.96 -0.68 5.93
C LEU A 27 2.00 -1.51 6.79
N ILE A 28 2.06 -2.83 6.68
CA ILE A 28 1.15 -3.75 7.38
C ILE A 28 1.98 -4.75 8.19
N GLY A 29 1.76 -4.78 9.50
CA GLY A 29 2.51 -5.68 10.39
C GLY A 29 4.02 -5.48 10.35
N GLY A 30 4.50 -4.26 10.07
CA GLY A 30 5.92 -3.96 9.89
C GLY A 30 6.50 -4.33 8.53
N HIS A 31 5.69 -4.84 7.60
CA HIS A 31 6.10 -5.16 6.23
C HIS A 31 5.70 -4.07 5.26
N GLN A 32 6.60 -3.71 4.34
CA GLN A 32 6.31 -2.86 3.20
C GLN A 32 5.79 -3.70 2.03
N VAL A 33 4.53 -3.52 1.68
CA VAL A 33 3.85 -4.23 0.58
C VAL A 33 3.66 -3.27 -0.57
N TRP A 34 4.23 -3.59 -1.73
CA TRP A 34 4.20 -2.75 -2.94
C TRP A 34 3.88 -3.58 -4.19
N GLY A 35 3.73 -2.92 -5.34
CA GLY A 35 3.50 -3.58 -6.62
C GLY A 35 2.10 -4.20 -6.72
N ALA A 36 2.00 -5.39 -7.35
CA ALA A 36 0.72 -6.03 -7.63
C ALA A 36 -0.13 -6.30 -6.38
N THR A 37 0.51 -6.70 -5.27
CA THR A 37 -0.20 -6.93 -4.01
C THR A 37 -0.76 -5.63 -3.43
N ALA A 38 -0.02 -4.52 -3.50
CA ALA A 38 -0.51 -3.23 -3.05
C ALA A 38 -1.70 -2.73 -3.88
N ILE A 39 -1.74 -3.05 -5.17
CA ILE A 39 -2.89 -2.75 -6.04
C ILE A 39 -4.13 -3.52 -5.59
N ILE A 40 -4.00 -4.82 -5.29
CA ILE A 40 -5.12 -5.62 -4.77
C ILE A 40 -5.61 -5.05 -3.44
N LEU A 41 -4.69 -4.62 -2.57
CA LEU A 41 -5.04 -4.00 -1.30
C LEU A 41 -5.76 -2.65 -1.47
N SER A 42 -5.42 -1.83 -2.46
CA SER A 42 -6.17 -0.59 -2.71
C SER A 42 -7.59 -0.83 -3.21
N GLU A 43 -7.81 -1.87 -4.03
CA GLU A 43 -9.17 -2.23 -4.43
C GLU A 43 -9.99 -2.72 -3.23
N LEU A 44 -9.37 -3.51 -2.35
CA LEU A 44 -10.02 -3.99 -1.13
C LEU A 44 -10.35 -2.83 -0.17
N GLU A 45 -9.45 -1.87 0.00
CA GLU A 45 -9.70 -0.66 0.78
C GLU A 45 -10.93 0.09 0.26
N ALA A 46 -10.99 0.34 -1.06
CA ALA A 46 -12.12 1.05 -1.66
C ALA A 46 -13.46 0.30 -1.50
N LEU A 47 -13.44 -1.04 -1.43
CA LEU A 47 -14.63 -1.83 -1.12
C LEU A 47 -15.04 -1.70 0.35
N LEU A 48 -14.07 -1.68 1.27
CA LEU A 48 -14.33 -1.52 2.71
C LEU A 48 -14.88 -0.13 3.02
N GLU A 49 -14.34 0.93 2.41
CA GLU A 49 -14.85 2.29 2.57
C GLU A 49 -16.34 2.41 2.18
N LYS A 50 -16.74 1.74 1.09
CA LYS A 50 -18.15 1.70 0.65
C LYS A 50 -19.08 0.89 1.54
N MET A 51 -18.54 0.02 2.40
CA MET A 51 -19.34 -0.76 3.34
C MET A 51 -19.53 -0.05 4.68
N ASP A 52 -18.66 0.91 4.99
CA ASP A 52 -18.75 1.77 6.18
C ASP A 52 -19.63 3.02 5.94
N GLU A 53 -20.11 3.24 4.71
CA GLU A 53 -21.14 4.24 4.31
C GLU A 53 -22.58 3.74 4.50
#